data_AF-A0A5B0P3H4-F1
#
_entry.id   AF-A0A5B0P3H4-F1
#
_cell.length_a   1.000
_cell.length_b   1.000
_cell.length_c   1.000
_cell.angle_alpha   90.00
_cell.angle_beta   90.00
_cell.angle_gamma   90.00
#
_symmetry.space_group_name_H-M   'P 1'
#
loop_
_entity.id
_entity.type
_entity.pdbx_description
1 polymer ?
#
loop_
_entity_poly.entity_id
_entity_poly.type
_entity_poly.pdbx_seq_one_letter_code
_entity_poly.pdbx_strand_id
1 'polypeptide(L)'
;MYSVADNLRQKKSKDPPSSTPATNEASLPSSPQTTTQLDDDDDRSALGSDARPEGNKAAKRKREEDSILQKIIKTQEDLVKISKERSASVQKALEEAAEAKKQEADDRIMAMDLSGMDDEAKAYWQKKRRAILDRPE
;
A
#
# COMPACT_ATOMS: atom_id res chain seq x y z
N MET A 1 -41.39 0.99 33.13
CA MET A 1 -40.02 0.48 32.86
C MET A 1 -39.81 0.54 31.36
N TYR A 2 -38.70 1.11 30.93
CA TYR A 2 -38.42 1.47 29.54
C TYR A 2 -38.27 0.23 28.65
N SER A 3 -39.02 0.19 27.55
CA SER A 3 -38.74 -0.71 26.44
C SER A 3 -37.65 -0.05 25.59
N VAL A 4 -36.50 -0.71 25.53
CA VAL A 4 -35.33 -0.28 24.76
C VAL A 4 -35.64 -0.36 23.27
N ALA A 5 -35.24 0.67 22.55
CA ALA A 5 -35.42 0.85 21.13
C ALA A 5 -34.49 -0.08 20.33
N ASP A 6 -35.09 -0.97 19.55
CA ASP A 6 -34.42 -1.68 18.45
C ASP A 6 -35.21 -1.45 17.15
N ASN A 7 -34.77 -0.48 16.34
CA ASN A 7 -34.78 -0.65 14.89
C ASN A 7 -33.85 0.36 14.20
N LEU A 8 -32.67 -0.16 13.87
CA LEU A 8 -31.68 0.44 13.01
C LEU A 8 -32.01 0.05 11.55
N ARG A 9 -31.88 1.02 10.63
CA ARG A 9 -31.84 0.88 9.15
C ARG A 9 -33.24 0.79 8.49
N GLN A 10 -33.57 1.52 7.43
CA GLN A 10 -32.75 1.88 6.27
C GLN A 10 -33.14 3.29 5.77
N LYS A 11 -32.24 4.26 5.90
CA LYS A 11 -32.34 5.51 5.13
C LYS A 11 -31.70 5.28 3.77
N LYS A 12 -32.51 5.52 2.76
CA LYS A 12 -32.27 5.50 1.31
C LYS A 12 -31.00 6.29 0.97
N SER A 13 -29.91 5.60 0.62
CA SER A 13 -28.73 6.24 0.05
C SER A 13 -29.00 6.54 -1.42
N LYS A 14 -28.90 7.82 -1.75
CA LYS A 14 -29.04 8.37 -3.09
C LYS A 14 -27.65 8.42 -3.72
N ASP A 15 -27.42 7.59 -4.73
CA ASP A 15 -26.17 7.60 -5.48
C ASP A 15 -25.96 8.98 -6.14
N PRO A 16 -24.75 9.58 -6.04
CA PRO A 16 -24.43 10.77 -6.80
C PRO A 16 -24.20 10.40 -8.28
N PRO A 17 -24.69 11.21 -9.24
CA PRO A 17 -24.50 10.93 -10.65
C PRO A 17 -23.02 11.05 -11.05
N SER A 18 -22.53 9.98 -11.68
CA SER A 18 -21.26 9.90 -12.39
C SER A 18 -21.20 10.98 -13.48
N SER A 19 -20.39 12.02 -13.28
CA SER A 19 -20.18 13.08 -14.27
C SER A 19 -18.94 12.76 -15.11
N THR A 20 -19.14 12.07 -16.22
CA THR A 20 -18.22 12.10 -17.36
C THR A 20 -18.33 13.48 -18.02
N PRO A 21 -17.25 14.23 -18.28
CA PRO A 21 -17.37 15.43 -19.09
C PRO A 21 -17.59 15.01 -20.54
N ALA A 22 -18.81 15.26 -21.02
CA ALA A 22 -19.16 15.22 -22.43
C ALA A 22 -18.36 16.29 -23.18
N THR A 23 -17.73 15.89 -24.27
CA THR A 23 -17.15 16.76 -25.29
C THR A 23 -18.23 17.73 -25.78
N ASN A 24 -18.05 19.03 -25.54
CA ASN A 24 -18.78 20.06 -26.29
C ASN A 24 -17.80 21.15 -26.70
N GLU A 25 -17.64 21.23 -28.02
CA GLU A 25 -17.05 22.34 -28.77
C GLU A 25 -17.79 23.66 -28.50
N ALA A 26 -17.11 24.74 -28.88
CA ALA A 26 -17.59 26.12 -29.07
C ALA A 26 -17.62 27.04 -27.85
N SER A 27 -16.54 27.81 -27.69
CA SER A 27 -16.52 29.25 -28.04
C SER A 27 -15.28 29.93 -27.47
N LEU A 28 -14.34 30.29 -28.36
CA LEU A 28 -13.25 31.21 -28.07
C LEU A 28 -13.78 32.65 -28.01
N PRO A 29 -13.46 33.46 -26.99
CA PRO A 29 -13.47 34.91 -27.14
C PRO A 29 -12.13 35.43 -27.67
N SER A 30 -12.24 36.39 -28.58
CA SER A 30 -11.20 37.02 -29.40
C SER A 30 -10.43 38.16 -28.69
N SER A 31 -9.10 38.18 -28.89
CA SER A 31 -8.14 39.33 -28.94
C SER A 31 -7.88 40.26 -27.72
N PRO A 32 -6.74 40.98 -27.63
CA PRO A 32 -5.78 41.31 -28.70
C PRO A 32 -4.33 40.80 -28.51
N GLN A 33 -3.70 40.44 -29.63
CA GLN A 33 -2.24 40.37 -29.76
C GLN A 33 -1.66 41.77 -29.57
N THR A 34 -0.88 41.96 -28.50
CA THR A 34 0.01 43.12 -28.40
C THR A 34 1.33 42.69 -29.00
N THR A 35 1.64 43.25 -30.16
CA THR A 35 2.97 43.18 -30.74
C THR A 35 3.87 44.02 -29.84
N THR A 36 4.95 43.43 -29.33
CA THR A 36 6.06 44.20 -28.78
C THR A 36 7.31 43.46 -29.17
N GLN A 37 7.87 43.95 -30.27
CA GLN A 37 9.30 44.08 -30.54
C GLN A 37 10.20 43.04 -29.85
N LEU A 38 10.69 42.10 -30.66
CA LEU A 38 12.07 41.66 -30.54
C LEU A 38 12.92 42.92 -30.68
N ASP A 39 13.39 43.47 -29.57
CA ASP A 39 14.52 44.39 -29.57
C ASP A 39 15.69 43.66 -28.94
N ASP A 40 16.74 43.65 -29.74
CA ASP A 40 18.02 43.01 -29.56
C ASP A 40 18.74 43.73 -28.41
N ASP A 41 18.97 43.05 -27.29
CA ASP A 41 19.90 43.51 -26.24
C ASP A 41 20.60 42.28 -25.65
N ASP A 42 21.19 41.48 -26.53
CA ASP A 42 22.16 40.42 -26.21
C ASP A 42 23.56 40.99 -25.87
N ASP A 43 23.62 42.19 -25.27
CA ASP A 43 24.87 42.96 -25.14
C ASP A 43 25.12 43.57 -23.74
N ARG A 44 24.84 42.80 -22.68
CA ARG A 44 25.29 43.13 -21.30
C ARG A 44 25.92 41.99 -20.49
N SER A 45 26.36 40.91 -21.14
CA SER A 45 27.18 39.89 -20.49
C SER A 45 28.67 40.26 -20.50
N ALA A 46 29.03 41.36 -19.82
CA ALA A 46 30.42 41.85 -19.72
C ALA A 46 30.92 41.99 -18.26
N LEU A 47 30.20 41.45 -17.29
CA LEU A 47 30.73 41.16 -15.96
C LEU A 47 30.44 39.68 -15.76
N GLY A 48 31.48 38.90 -15.48
CA GLY A 48 31.39 37.44 -15.33
C GLY A 48 30.19 37.05 -14.48
N SER A 49 29.64 35.87 -14.71
CA SER A 49 28.52 35.33 -13.93
C SER A 49 28.96 35.03 -12.49
N ASP A 50 29.40 36.04 -11.75
CA ASP A 50 29.40 36.09 -10.31
C ASP A 50 27.93 36.17 -9.91
N ALA A 51 27.34 34.98 -9.79
CA ALA A 51 26.03 34.83 -9.21
C ALA A 51 26.03 35.55 -7.85
N ARG A 52 25.27 36.65 -7.79
CA ARG A 52 25.18 37.48 -6.59
C ARG A 52 24.76 36.58 -5.42
N PRO A 53 25.49 36.60 -4.28
CA PRO A 53 25.23 35.66 -3.20
C PRO A 53 23.79 35.75 -2.72
N GLU A 54 23.21 34.58 -2.46
CA GLU A 54 21.82 34.43 -2.08
C GLU A 54 21.55 35.24 -0.80
N GLY A 55 20.52 36.10 -0.82
CA GLY A 55 20.22 36.95 0.32
C GLY A 55 19.77 36.14 1.55
N ASN A 56 20.10 36.61 2.76
CA ASN A 56 19.81 35.90 4.02
C ASN A 56 18.34 35.43 4.17
N LYS A 57 17.36 36.18 3.65
CA LYS A 57 15.94 35.77 3.68
C LYS A 57 15.68 34.53 2.81
N ALA A 58 16.24 34.48 1.61
CA ALA A 58 16.13 33.35 0.71
C ALA A 58 16.86 32.12 1.32
N ALA A 59 18.07 32.32 1.83
CA ALA A 59 18.82 31.25 2.51
C ALA A 59 18.08 30.67 3.73
N LYS A 60 17.43 31.53 4.55
CA LYS A 60 16.61 31.07 5.69
C LYS A 60 15.40 30.25 5.23
N ARG A 61 14.67 30.75 4.21
CA ARG A 61 13.51 30.05 3.65
C ARG A 61 13.90 28.67 3.11
N LYS A 62 15.01 28.59 2.36
CA LYS A 62 15.52 27.32 1.84
C LYS A 62 15.83 26.33 2.96
N ARG A 63 16.47 26.77 4.05
CA ARG A 63 16.72 25.90 5.22
C ARG A 63 15.44 25.38 5.87
N GLU A 64 14.40 26.21 5.95
CA GLU A 64 13.11 25.79 6.50
C GLU A 64 12.41 24.76 5.57
N GLU A 65 12.42 25.01 4.26
CA GLU A 65 11.91 24.07 3.25
C GLU A 65 12.67 22.74 3.29
N ASP A 66 14.00 22.77 3.34
CA ASP A 66 14.85 21.57 3.47
C ASP A 66 14.55 20.81 4.77
N SER A 67 14.32 21.52 5.89
CA SER A 67 13.98 20.89 7.17
C SER A 67 12.62 20.18 7.11
N ILE A 68 11.63 20.79 6.42
CA ILE A 68 10.32 20.18 6.22
C ILE A 68 10.46 18.95 5.32
N LEU A 69 11.21 19.05 4.22
CA LEU A 69 11.43 17.95 3.30
C LEU A 69 12.10 16.76 3.99
N GLN A 70 13.12 16.99 4.80
CA GLN A 70 13.78 15.94 5.58
C GLN A 70 12.81 15.22 6.54
N LYS A 71 11.91 15.96 7.19
CA LYS A 71 10.88 15.36 8.06
C LYS A 71 9.91 14.48 7.28
N ILE A 72 9.51 14.91 6.08
CA ILE A 72 8.61 14.14 5.21
C ILE A 72 9.31 12.84 4.78
N ILE A 73 10.55 12.93 4.30
CA ILE A 73 11.35 11.77 3.88
C ILE A 73 11.46 10.77 5.03
N LYS A 74 11.88 11.23 6.21
CA LYS A 74 11.99 10.37 7.40
C LYS A 74 10.68 9.68 7.75
N THR A 75 9.57 10.41 7.70
CA THR A 75 8.24 9.85 7.99
C THR A 75 7.85 8.77 6.98
N GLN A 76 8.16 8.98 5.69
CA GLN A 76 7.91 7.99 4.65
C GLN A 76 8.78 6.73 4.82
N GLU A 77 10.06 6.90 5.16
CA GLU A 77 10.96 5.79 5.48
C GLU A 77 10.44 4.97 6.65
N ASP A 78 10.02 5.63 7.74
CA ASP A 78 9.45 4.98 8.91
C ASP A 78 8.15 4.22 8.58
N LEU A 79 7.26 4.81 7.77
CA LEU A 79 6.05 4.14 7.31
C LEU A 79 6.34 2.88 6.48
N VAL A 80 7.30 2.97 5.56
CA VAL A 80 7.71 1.82 4.74
C VAL A 80 8.32 0.73 5.61
N LYS A 81 9.16 1.11 6.58
CA LYS A 81 9.75 0.16 7.52
C LYS A 81 8.69 -0.57 8.34
N ILE A 82 7.76 0.17 8.95
CA ILE A 82 6.65 -0.41 9.74
C ILE A 82 5.79 -1.32 8.87
N SER A 83 5.51 -0.91 7.62
CA SER A 83 4.73 -1.71 6.67
C SER A 83 5.40 -3.06 6.36
N LYS A 84 6.71 -3.05 6.11
CA LYS A 84 7.49 -4.28 5.86
C LYS A 84 7.51 -5.19 7.08
N GLU A 85 7.77 -4.64 8.27
CA GLU A 85 7.79 -5.40 9.53
C GLU A 85 6.44 -6.06 9.82
N ARG A 86 5.34 -5.32 9.65
CA ARG A 86 3.99 -5.87 9.82
C ARG A 86 3.67 -6.94 8.79
N SER A 87 4.03 -6.72 7.53
CA SER A 87 3.80 -7.70 6.46
C SER A 87 4.55 -8.99 6.71
N ALA A 88 5.83 -8.90 7.12
CA ALA A 88 6.63 -10.06 7.50
C ALA A 88 6.03 -10.80 8.71
N SER A 89 5.54 -10.07 9.72
CA SER A 89 4.87 -10.67 10.88
C SER A 89 3.60 -11.42 10.49
N VAL A 90 2.78 -10.86 9.59
CA VAL A 90 1.56 -11.53 9.11
C VAL A 90 1.89 -12.77 8.30
N GLN A 91 2.91 -12.69 7.44
CA GLN A 91 3.36 -13.83 6.65
C GLN A 91 3.84 -14.96 7.55
N LYS A 92 4.68 -14.66 8.55
CA LYS A 92 5.14 -15.64 9.54
C LYS A 92 3.98 -16.28 10.31
N ALA A 93 3.02 -15.49 10.77
CA ALA A 93 1.84 -16.00 11.46
C ALA A 93 0.98 -16.91 10.56
N LEU A 94 0.89 -16.61 9.26
CA LEU A 94 0.18 -17.43 8.30
C LEU A 94 0.91 -18.77 8.05
N GLU A 95 2.23 -18.72 7.90
CA GLU A 95 3.09 -19.90 7.74
C GLU A 95 2.97 -20.81 8.97
N GLU A 96 3.11 -20.27 10.18
CA GLU A 96 2.93 -21.00 11.44
C GLU A 96 1.53 -21.62 11.56
N ALA A 97 0.47 -20.89 11.18
CA ALA A 97 -0.88 -21.42 11.19
C ALA A 97 -1.08 -22.55 10.16
N ALA A 98 -0.45 -22.43 8.99
CA ALA A 98 -0.48 -23.47 7.97
C ALA A 98 0.27 -24.73 8.41
N GLU A 99 1.44 -24.56 9.05
CA GLU A 99 2.21 -25.65 9.64
C GLU A 99 1.45 -26.33 10.78
N ALA A 100 0.85 -25.55 11.70
CA ALA A 100 0.03 -26.09 12.78
C ALA A 100 -1.16 -26.90 12.24
N LYS A 101 -1.83 -26.41 11.19
CA LYS A 101 -2.94 -27.14 10.55
C LYS A 101 -2.46 -28.42 9.88
N LYS A 102 -1.29 -28.40 9.24
CA LYS A 102 -0.67 -29.59 8.65
C LYS A 102 -0.30 -30.61 9.74
N GLN A 103 0.28 -30.15 10.84
CA GLN A 103 0.61 -30.97 11.98
C GLN A 103 -0.63 -31.62 12.60
N GLU A 104 -1.72 -30.87 12.80
CA GLU A 104 -2.98 -31.42 13.32
C GLU A 104 -3.56 -32.51 12.40
N ALA A 105 -3.46 -32.30 11.07
CA ALA A 105 -3.90 -33.30 10.10
C ALA A 105 -3.04 -34.57 10.16
N ASP A 106 -1.72 -34.41 10.31
CA ASP A 106 -0.79 -35.52 10.47
C ASP A 106 -1.02 -36.28 11.80
N ASP A 107 -1.20 -35.56 12.90
CA ASP A 107 -1.53 -36.12 14.21
C ASP A 107 -2.82 -36.93 14.17
N ARG A 108 -3.83 -36.45 13.45
CA ARG A 108 -5.09 -37.18 13.23
C ARG A 108 -4.86 -38.49 12.46
N ILE A 109 -3.98 -38.50 11.46
CA ILE A 109 -3.59 -39.70 10.72
C ILE A 109 -2.84 -40.69 11.64
N MET A 110 -1.95 -40.17 12.49
CA MET A 110 -1.19 -40.96 13.45
C MET A 110 -2.07 -41.55 14.56
N ALA A 111 -3.12 -40.84 14.99
CA ALA A 111 -4.03 -41.26 16.05
C ALA A 111 -5.16 -42.21 15.62
N MET A 112 -5.41 -42.36 14.31
CA MET A 112 -6.53 -43.18 13.79
C MET A 112 -6.47 -44.65 14.27
N ASP A 113 -7.53 -45.18 14.89
CA ASP A 113 -7.54 -46.60 15.25
C ASP A 113 -7.73 -47.47 13.99
N LEU A 114 -6.89 -48.51 13.86
CA LEU A 114 -6.89 -49.44 12.73
C LEU A 114 -7.42 -50.82 13.11
N SER A 115 -7.73 -51.07 14.38
CA SER A 115 -8.03 -52.42 14.91
C SER A 115 -9.23 -53.09 14.22
N GLY A 116 -10.27 -52.31 13.88
CA GLY A 116 -11.50 -52.79 13.23
C GLY A 116 -11.56 -52.65 11.71
N MET A 117 -10.48 -52.23 11.05
CA MET A 117 -10.47 -52.03 9.60
C MET A 117 -10.09 -53.31 8.83
N ASP A 118 -10.48 -53.40 7.56
CA ASP A 118 -9.98 -54.44 6.65
C ASP A 118 -8.50 -54.26 6.31
N ASP A 119 -7.88 -55.27 5.72
CA ASP A 119 -6.43 -55.28 5.47
C ASP A 119 -6.00 -54.22 4.44
N GLU A 120 -6.88 -53.90 3.48
CA GLU A 120 -6.60 -52.88 2.47
C GLU A 120 -6.62 -51.46 3.06
N ALA A 121 -7.62 -51.13 3.87
CA ALA A 121 -7.68 -49.86 4.58
C ALA A 121 -6.55 -49.73 5.61
N LYS A 122 -6.22 -50.81 6.34
CA LYS A 122 -5.06 -50.84 7.23
C LYS A 122 -3.77 -50.50 6.49
N ALA A 123 -3.52 -51.13 5.35
CA ALA A 123 -2.34 -50.87 4.52
C ALA A 123 -2.29 -49.42 4.04
N TYR A 124 -3.43 -48.85 3.63
CA TYR A 124 -3.54 -47.45 3.23
C TYR A 124 -3.12 -46.48 4.35
N TRP A 125 -3.67 -46.65 5.56
CA TRP A 125 -3.36 -45.78 6.70
C TRP A 125 -1.92 -45.95 7.17
N GLN A 126 -1.38 -47.18 7.19
CA GLN A 126 0.03 -47.43 7.50
C GLN A 126 0.96 -46.75 6.49
N LYS A 127 0.62 -46.80 5.20
CA LYS A 127 1.38 -46.08 4.16
C LYS A 127 1.37 -44.57 4.41
N LYS A 128 0.23 -43.99 4.78
CA LYS A 128 0.13 -42.57 5.14
C LYS A 128 0.98 -42.21 6.36
N ARG A 129 0.96 -43.02 7.42
CA ARG A 129 1.80 -42.81 8.61
C ARG A 129 3.28 -42.84 8.27
N ARG A 130 3.71 -43.81 7.45
CA ARG A 130 5.10 -43.90 7.00
C ARG A 130 5.51 -42.66 6.21
N ALA A 131 4.66 -42.17 5.31
CA ALA A 131 4.92 -40.95 4.56
C ALA A 131 5.07 -39.70 5.45
N ILE A 132 4.40 -39.66 6.60
CA ILE A 132 4.57 -38.58 7.59
C ILE A 132 5.92 -38.71 8.31
N LEU A 133 6.30 -39.93 8.72
CA LEU A 133 7.56 -40.21 9.42
C LEU A 133 8.81 -40.02 8.53
N ASP A 134 8.71 -40.33 7.23
CA ASP A 134 9.81 -40.19 6.27
C ASP A 134 10.02 -38.74 5.81
N ARG A 135 9.14 -37.80 6.21
CA ARG A 135 9.25 -36.40 5.83
C ARG A 135 10.38 -35.75 6.66
N PRO A 136 11.37 -35.10 6.01
CA PRO A 136 12.36 -34.32 6.74
C PRO A 136 11.70 -33.14 7.45
N GLU A 137 12.20 -32.81 8.66
CA GLU A 137 11.84 -31.58 9.38
C GLU A 137 12.30 -30.32 8.63
#